data_AF-A0A1J5P6A5-F1
#
_entry.id   AF-A0A1J5P6A5-F1
#
_cell.length_a   1.000
_cell.length_b   1.000
_cell.length_c   1.000
_cell.angle_alpha   90.00
_cell.angle_beta   90.00
_cell.angle_gamma   90.00
#
_symmetry.space_group_name_H-M   'P 1'
#
loop_
_entity.id
_entity.type
_entity.pdbx_description
1 polymer ?
#
loop_
_entity_poly.entity_id
_entity_poly.type
_entity_poly.pdbx_seq_one_letter_code
_entity_poly.pdbx_strand_id
1 'polypeptide(L)'
;MFSVSHIDDDQRRDLPAGQTARIARDQSQPQAQRIRAVLALRDMSPRMTLPVLRQLLSDPDEEIRLLAYGISNTWEQRLTDALQAATRELDLVRQGGLSGPALARAAQRVAELQMEFIYQGLAQGDLRDFALAQALQYCTIARDALPRDTGLQMMFLRLSLAAAKTGDARAVLQQLTAEGASPTLWRPYAAELEWVDRHYPRIHGVLQPLGARQLAPRLRPVVRVWQQTASGGLPAPAPLRDTDHILPA
;
A
#
# COMPACT_ATOMS: atom_id res chain seq x y z
N MET A 1 -41.94 31.92 -24.16
CA MET A 1 -41.98 31.40 -22.78
C MET A 1 -42.37 29.93 -22.87
N PHE A 2 -41.37 29.05 -23.06
CA PHE A 2 -41.56 27.61 -23.08
C PHE A 2 -40.53 26.99 -22.15
N SER A 3 -41.07 26.27 -21.17
CA SER A 3 -40.38 25.52 -20.13
C SER A 3 -39.57 24.41 -20.79
N VAL A 4 -38.24 24.43 -20.63
CA VAL A 4 -37.41 23.26 -20.88
C VAL A 4 -37.27 22.55 -19.55
N SER A 5 -37.91 21.38 -19.54
CA SER A 5 -37.91 20.34 -18.54
C SER A 5 -36.60 20.22 -17.76
N HIS A 6 -36.76 20.43 -16.46
CA HIS A 6 -35.90 19.98 -15.38
C HIS A 6 -35.82 18.44 -15.47
N ILE A 7 -34.80 17.90 -16.13
CA ILE A 7 -34.46 16.47 -16.09
C ILE A 7 -33.14 16.35 -15.33
N ASP A 8 -33.28 16.06 -14.04
CA ASP A 8 -32.34 15.37 -13.16
C ASP A 8 -30.86 15.73 -13.27
N ASP A 9 -30.51 16.89 -12.70
CA ASP A 9 -29.15 17.23 -12.27
C ASP A 9 -28.87 16.70 -10.82
N ASP A 10 -29.71 15.78 -10.31
CA ASP A 10 -29.75 15.38 -8.89
C ASP A 10 -29.05 14.04 -8.56
N GLN A 11 -28.19 13.50 -9.43
CA GLN A 11 -27.55 12.18 -9.21
C GLN A 11 -26.01 12.14 -9.23
N ARG A 12 -25.32 13.27 -9.06
CA ARG A 12 -23.90 13.26 -8.64
C ARG A 12 -23.78 13.16 -7.12
N ARG A 13 -24.46 12.20 -6.50
CA ARG A 13 -24.05 11.71 -5.19
C ARG A 13 -22.93 10.72 -5.45
N ASP A 14 -21.69 11.14 -5.20
CA ASP A 14 -20.54 10.24 -5.18
C ASP A 14 -20.83 9.09 -4.21
N LEU A 15 -21.19 7.94 -4.77
CA LEU A 15 -21.48 6.76 -3.98
C LEU A 15 -20.18 6.30 -3.30
N PRO A 16 -20.22 5.92 -2.00
CA PRO A 16 -19.06 5.35 -1.34
C PRO A 16 -18.50 4.17 -2.13
N ALA A 17 -17.17 4.02 -2.20
CA ALA A 17 -16.51 3.02 -3.03
C ALA A 17 -17.07 1.58 -2.84
N GLY A 18 -17.43 1.21 -1.60
CA GLY A 18 -18.04 -0.09 -1.30
C GLY A 18 -19.43 -0.28 -1.91
N GLN A 19 -20.25 0.77 -1.97
CA GLN A 19 -21.58 0.73 -2.58
C GLN A 19 -21.47 0.65 -4.11
N THR A 20 -20.60 1.45 -4.72
CA THR A 20 -20.33 1.40 -6.17
C THR A 20 -19.83 0.02 -6.59
N ALA A 21 -18.88 -0.55 -5.85
CA ALA A 21 -18.37 -1.90 -6.08
C ALA A 21 -19.45 -2.98 -5.94
N ARG A 22 -20.44 -2.79 -5.06
CA ARG A 22 -21.56 -3.73 -4.91
C ARG A 22 -22.48 -3.67 -6.13
N ILE A 23 -22.88 -2.46 -6.55
CA ILE A 23 -23.76 -2.28 -7.72
C ILE A 23 -23.10 -2.83 -8.99
N ALA A 24 -21.81 -2.58 -9.19
CA ALA A 24 -21.09 -3.07 -10.37
C ALA A 24 -21.12 -4.61 -10.49
N ARG A 25 -21.03 -5.33 -9.36
CA ARG A 25 -20.98 -6.81 -9.33
C ARG A 25 -22.35 -7.49 -9.29
N ASP A 26 -23.39 -6.77 -8.88
CA ASP A 26 -24.72 -7.33 -8.69
C ASP A 26 -25.43 -7.52 -10.03
N GLN A 27 -25.51 -8.76 -10.49
CA GLN A 27 -26.13 -9.13 -11.76
C GLN A 27 -27.64 -8.93 -11.77
N SER A 28 -28.28 -8.75 -10.61
CA SER A 28 -29.71 -8.43 -10.54
C SER A 28 -30.00 -6.96 -10.90
N GLN A 29 -28.98 -6.10 -10.91
CA GLN A 29 -29.12 -4.70 -11.27
C GLN A 29 -29.24 -4.52 -12.80
N PRO A 30 -29.99 -3.52 -13.27
CA PRO A 30 -30.03 -3.17 -14.68
C PRO A 30 -28.63 -2.93 -15.26
N GLN A 31 -28.37 -3.47 -16.45
CA GLN A 31 -27.08 -3.37 -17.14
C GLN A 31 -26.51 -1.93 -17.15
N ALA A 32 -27.32 -0.94 -17.53
CA ALA A 32 -26.93 0.46 -17.57
C ALA A 32 -26.48 1.00 -16.20
N GLN A 33 -27.08 0.55 -15.11
CA GLN A 33 -26.70 0.95 -13.75
C GLN A 33 -25.36 0.31 -13.36
N ARG A 34 -25.13 -0.95 -13.74
CA ARG A 34 -23.86 -1.63 -13.53
C ARG A 34 -22.73 -0.95 -14.31
N ILE A 35 -22.95 -0.63 -15.58
CA ILE A 35 -21.98 0.12 -16.42
C ILE A 35 -21.62 1.46 -15.80
N ARG A 36 -22.61 2.25 -15.35
CA ARG A 36 -22.37 3.52 -14.64
C ARG A 36 -21.53 3.31 -13.38
N ALA A 37 -21.80 2.26 -12.62
CA ALA A 37 -21.01 1.93 -11.44
C ALA A 37 -19.57 1.56 -11.79
N VAL A 38 -19.34 0.76 -12.85
CA VAL A 38 -17.99 0.42 -13.33
C VAL A 38 -17.22 1.66 -13.76
N LEU A 39 -17.85 2.57 -14.50
CA LEU A 39 -17.23 3.83 -14.91
C LEU A 39 -16.85 4.70 -13.71
N ALA A 40 -17.68 4.75 -12.67
CA ALA A 40 -17.37 5.47 -11.45
C ALA A 40 -16.16 4.89 -10.68
N LEU A 41 -15.85 3.60 -10.84
CA LEU A 41 -14.65 2.99 -10.24
C LEU A 41 -13.35 3.55 -10.82
N ARG A 42 -13.37 4.08 -12.05
CA ARG A 42 -12.19 4.64 -12.73
C ARG A 42 -11.57 5.81 -11.98
N ASP A 43 -12.41 6.60 -11.33
CA ASP A 43 -12.00 7.85 -10.69
C ASP A 43 -11.69 7.64 -9.19
N MET A 44 -11.80 6.39 -8.70
CA MET A 44 -11.49 5.98 -7.34
C MET A 44 -10.06 5.41 -7.21
N SER A 45 -9.59 5.22 -5.97
CA SER A 45 -8.26 4.65 -5.71
C SER A 45 -8.12 3.23 -6.29
N PRO A 46 -7.11 2.97 -7.17
CA PRO A 46 -6.87 1.66 -7.76
C PRO A 46 -6.76 0.54 -6.72
N ARG A 47 -6.11 0.83 -5.59
CA ARG A 47 -5.97 -0.14 -4.48
C ARG A 47 -7.30 -0.72 -4.00
N MET A 48 -8.37 0.07 -4.02
CA MET A 48 -9.69 -0.35 -3.58
C MET A 48 -10.52 -0.98 -4.69
N THR A 49 -10.31 -0.56 -5.93
CA THR A 49 -11.19 -0.89 -7.07
C THR A 49 -10.64 -1.99 -7.97
N LEU A 50 -9.32 -2.14 -8.07
CA LEU A 50 -8.68 -3.15 -8.90
C LEU A 50 -9.12 -4.61 -8.55
N PRO A 51 -9.32 -5.00 -7.28
CA PRO A 51 -9.90 -6.30 -6.96
C PRO A 51 -11.31 -6.49 -7.53
N VAL A 52 -12.11 -5.44 -7.58
CA VAL A 52 -13.47 -5.45 -8.14
C VAL A 52 -13.40 -5.56 -9.66
N LEU A 53 -12.56 -4.73 -10.31
CA LEU A 53 -12.38 -4.78 -11.76
C LEU A 53 -11.90 -6.16 -12.23
N ARG A 54 -10.99 -6.81 -11.49
CA ARG A 54 -10.55 -8.18 -11.77
C ARG A 54 -11.67 -9.21 -11.73
N GLN A 55 -12.58 -9.10 -10.76
CA GLN A 55 -13.76 -9.97 -10.70
C GLN A 55 -14.66 -9.76 -11.92
N LEU A 56 -14.83 -8.50 -12.35
CA LEU A 56 -15.64 -8.13 -13.51
C LEU A 56 -15.03 -8.56 -14.85
N LEU A 57 -13.77 -8.99 -14.91
CA LEU A 57 -13.19 -9.58 -16.13
C LEU A 57 -13.86 -10.91 -16.50
N SER A 58 -14.53 -11.57 -15.56
CA SER A 58 -15.32 -12.79 -15.79
C SER A 58 -16.83 -12.53 -15.83
N ASP A 59 -17.26 -11.27 -15.93
CA ASP A 59 -18.68 -10.92 -16.00
C ASP A 59 -19.34 -11.53 -17.24
N PRO A 60 -20.61 -11.98 -17.20
CA PRO A 60 -21.30 -12.46 -18.40
C PRO A 60 -21.48 -11.36 -19.46
N ASP A 61 -21.55 -10.10 -19.05
CA ASP A 61 -21.73 -8.96 -19.96
C ASP A 61 -20.40 -8.50 -20.58
N GLU A 62 -20.33 -8.46 -21.92
CA GLU A 62 -19.11 -8.10 -22.65
C GLU A 62 -18.68 -6.65 -22.43
N GLU A 63 -19.62 -5.70 -22.40
CA GLU A 63 -19.30 -4.29 -22.22
C GLU A 63 -18.67 -4.05 -20.85
N ILE A 64 -19.21 -4.71 -19.81
CA ILE A 64 -18.66 -4.65 -18.45
C ILE A 64 -17.26 -5.25 -18.40
N ARG A 65 -17.01 -6.40 -19.05
CA ARG A 65 -15.66 -6.99 -19.13
C ARG A 65 -14.67 -6.05 -19.79
N LEU A 66 -15.04 -5.46 -20.93
CA LEU A 66 -14.18 -4.55 -21.70
C LEU A 66 -13.88 -3.25 -20.93
N LEU A 67 -14.87 -2.69 -20.23
CA LEU A 67 -14.66 -1.54 -19.35
C LEU A 67 -13.71 -1.86 -18.20
N ALA A 68 -13.90 -3.01 -17.54
CA ALA A 68 -13.03 -3.43 -16.46
C ALA A 68 -11.57 -3.64 -16.91
N TYR A 69 -11.39 -4.25 -18.09
CA TYR A 69 -10.08 -4.39 -18.72
C TYR A 69 -9.47 -3.01 -19.05
N GLY A 70 -10.21 -2.16 -19.75
CA GLY A 70 -9.74 -0.84 -20.20
C GLY A 70 -9.29 0.06 -19.05
N ILE A 71 -10.06 0.10 -17.95
CA ILE A 71 -9.72 0.86 -16.74
C ILE A 71 -8.43 0.30 -16.11
N SER A 72 -8.36 -1.02 -15.90
CA SER A 72 -7.21 -1.67 -15.26
C SER A 72 -5.93 -1.46 -16.07
N ASN A 73 -6.01 -1.68 -17.39
CA ASN A 73 -4.90 -1.51 -18.31
C ASN A 73 -4.42 -0.04 -18.38
N THR A 74 -5.33 0.93 -18.34
CA THR A 74 -4.96 2.36 -18.33
C THR A 74 -4.13 2.71 -17.08
N TRP A 75 -4.46 2.17 -15.92
CA TRP A 75 -3.68 2.40 -14.70
C TRP A 75 -2.30 1.75 -14.78
N GLU A 76 -2.23 0.50 -15.26
CA GLU A 76 -0.98 -0.21 -15.45
C GLU A 76 -0.05 0.52 -16.42
N GLN A 77 -0.57 0.96 -17.57
CA GLN A 77 0.19 1.70 -18.58
C GLN A 77 0.74 3.01 -18.01
N ARG A 78 -0.10 3.81 -17.33
CA ARG A 78 0.33 5.08 -16.72
C ARG A 78 1.50 4.90 -15.76
N LEU A 79 1.44 3.86 -14.92
CA LEU A 79 2.49 3.62 -13.93
C LEU A 79 3.76 3.03 -14.59
N THR A 80 3.59 2.20 -15.61
CA THR A 80 4.70 1.68 -16.43
C THR A 80 5.44 2.80 -17.16
N ASP A 81 4.71 3.73 -17.78
CA ASP A 81 5.30 4.88 -18.48
C ASP A 81 6.06 5.79 -17.51
N ALA A 82 5.50 6.05 -16.33
CA ALA A 82 6.17 6.81 -15.28
C ALA A 82 7.45 6.12 -14.80
N LEU A 83 7.43 4.80 -14.64
CA LEU A 83 8.60 4.01 -14.23
C LEU A 83 9.70 4.04 -15.30
N GLN A 84 9.33 3.90 -16.57
CA GLN A 84 10.27 4.02 -17.68
C GLN A 84 10.89 5.42 -17.74
N ALA A 85 10.10 6.47 -17.56
CA ALA A 85 10.59 7.84 -17.53
C ALA A 85 11.58 8.07 -16.38
N ALA A 86 11.25 7.63 -15.16
CA ALA A 86 12.13 7.75 -14.00
C ALA A 86 13.43 6.95 -14.16
N THR A 87 13.36 5.77 -14.78
CA THR A 87 14.56 4.96 -15.07
C THR A 87 15.48 5.67 -16.06
N ARG A 88 14.92 6.25 -17.14
CA ARG A 88 15.69 7.05 -18.09
C ARG A 88 16.34 8.28 -17.43
N GLU A 89 15.63 8.96 -16.53
CA GLU A 89 16.19 10.09 -15.78
C GLU A 89 17.39 9.66 -14.92
N LEU A 90 17.26 8.53 -14.20
CA LEU A 90 18.36 7.96 -13.41
C LEU A 90 19.58 7.62 -14.28
N ASP A 91 19.35 7.04 -15.47
CA ASP A 91 20.43 6.71 -16.40
C ASP A 91 21.16 7.96 -16.90
N LEU A 92 20.42 9.04 -17.22
CA LEU A 92 21.03 10.32 -17.60
C LEU A 92 21.85 10.93 -16.45
N VAL A 93 21.35 10.88 -15.22
CA VAL A 93 22.08 11.33 -14.01
C VAL A 93 23.40 10.56 -13.86
N ARG A 94 23.37 9.24 -14.04
CA ARG A 94 24.56 8.38 -13.98
C ARG A 94 25.56 8.68 -15.09
N GLN A 95 25.09 8.81 -16.32
CA GLN A 95 25.94 9.11 -17.49
C GLN A 95 26.57 10.51 -17.39
N GLY A 96 25.85 11.47 -16.83
CA GLY A 96 26.37 12.81 -16.55
C GLY A 96 27.37 12.88 -15.38
N GLY A 97 27.66 11.76 -14.71
CA GLY A 97 28.56 11.71 -13.56
C GLY A 97 28.04 12.43 -12.32
N LEU A 98 26.73 12.74 -12.28
CA LEU A 98 26.10 13.41 -11.13
C LEU A 98 25.99 12.42 -9.95
N SER A 99 26.34 12.89 -8.76
CA SER A 99 26.36 12.08 -7.53
C SER A 99 25.63 12.78 -6.37
N GLY A 100 25.60 12.13 -5.21
CA GLY A 100 24.99 12.65 -3.99
C GLY A 100 23.49 12.92 -4.17
N PRO A 101 22.98 14.13 -3.87
CA PRO A 101 21.53 14.40 -3.86
C PRO A 101 20.81 14.19 -5.20
N ALA A 102 21.47 14.40 -6.33
CA ALA A 102 20.86 14.19 -7.65
C ALA A 102 20.61 12.70 -7.91
N LEU A 103 21.64 11.88 -7.70
CA LEU A 103 21.55 10.42 -7.80
C LEU A 103 20.54 9.84 -6.81
N ALA A 104 20.56 10.34 -5.56
CA ALA A 104 19.64 9.89 -4.53
C ALA A 104 18.18 10.12 -4.92
N ARG A 105 17.83 11.33 -5.39
CA ARG A 105 16.45 11.66 -5.80
C ARG A 105 15.99 10.83 -6.99
N ALA A 106 16.82 10.68 -8.02
CA ALA A 106 16.46 9.90 -9.20
C ALA A 106 16.24 8.41 -8.86
N ALA A 107 17.12 7.82 -8.05
CA ALA A 107 16.98 6.43 -7.61
C ALA A 107 15.79 6.24 -6.66
N GLN A 108 15.58 7.17 -5.72
CA GLN A 108 14.41 7.15 -4.83
C GLN A 108 13.11 7.17 -5.65
N ARG A 109 13.03 7.99 -6.70
CA ARG A 109 11.84 8.08 -7.55
C ARG A 109 11.47 6.74 -8.19
N VAL A 110 12.47 5.99 -8.68
CA VAL A 110 12.24 4.65 -9.22
C VAL A 110 11.74 3.69 -8.14
N ALA A 111 12.36 3.71 -6.94
CA ALA A 111 11.93 2.87 -5.83
C ALA A 111 10.49 3.16 -5.38
N GLU A 112 10.11 4.43 -5.29
CA GLU A 112 8.75 4.86 -4.93
C GLU A 112 7.71 4.39 -5.95
N LEU A 113 8.01 4.48 -7.25
CA LEU A 113 7.11 4.02 -8.30
C LEU A 113 6.93 2.49 -8.26
N GLN A 114 7.99 1.74 -7.98
CA GLN A 114 7.89 0.29 -7.74
C GLN A 114 7.02 -0.03 -6.52
N MET A 115 7.18 0.72 -5.43
CA MET A 115 6.32 0.58 -4.25
C MET A 115 4.86 0.91 -4.55
N GLU A 116 4.60 1.92 -5.38
CA GLU A 116 3.25 2.27 -5.82
C GLU A 116 2.62 1.14 -6.65
N PHE A 117 3.41 0.48 -7.51
CA PHE A 117 2.98 -0.66 -8.33
C PHE A 117 2.50 -1.83 -7.45
N ILE A 118 3.21 -2.09 -6.36
CA ILE A 118 2.84 -3.06 -5.32
C ILE A 118 1.62 -2.56 -4.53
N TYR A 119 1.63 -1.30 -4.09
CA TYR A 119 0.61 -0.74 -3.20
C TYR A 119 -0.78 -0.66 -3.84
N GLN A 120 -0.84 -0.31 -5.13
CA GLN A 120 -2.07 -0.31 -5.93
C GLN A 120 -2.58 -1.73 -6.24
N GLY A 121 -1.75 -2.75 -5.99
CA GLY A 121 -2.07 -4.14 -6.29
C GLY A 121 -1.96 -4.47 -7.77
N LEU A 122 -1.29 -3.65 -8.58
CA LEU A 122 -1.00 -3.92 -9.99
C LEU A 122 0.02 -5.06 -10.12
N ALA A 123 1.00 -5.11 -9.22
CA ALA A 123 1.91 -6.26 -9.05
C ALA A 123 1.30 -7.35 -8.15
N GLN A 124 1.26 -8.60 -8.62
CA GLN A 124 0.84 -9.76 -7.83
C GLN A 124 1.78 -10.95 -8.07
N GLY A 125 1.85 -11.88 -7.11
CA GLY A 125 2.71 -13.07 -7.18
C GLY A 125 4.15 -12.70 -7.51
N ASP A 126 4.76 -13.40 -8.47
CA ASP A 126 6.15 -13.20 -8.87
C ASP A 126 6.46 -11.76 -9.32
N LEU A 127 5.51 -11.08 -9.96
CA LEU A 127 5.70 -9.68 -10.38
C LEU A 127 5.80 -8.74 -9.18
N ARG A 128 5.08 -9.04 -8.09
CA ARG A 128 5.18 -8.30 -6.83
C ARG A 128 6.57 -8.48 -6.22
N ASP A 129 7.07 -9.71 -6.21
CA ASP A 129 8.37 -10.02 -5.61
C ASP A 129 9.51 -9.42 -6.43
N PHE A 130 9.40 -9.45 -7.76
CA PHE A 130 10.30 -8.72 -8.66
C PHE A 130 10.27 -7.21 -8.41
N ALA A 131 9.10 -6.59 -8.35
CA ALA A 131 8.96 -5.16 -8.08
C ALA A 131 9.54 -4.78 -6.71
N LEU A 132 9.36 -5.63 -5.70
CA LEU A 132 9.92 -5.42 -4.36
C LEU A 132 11.45 -5.49 -4.36
N ALA A 133 12.03 -6.45 -5.09
CA ALA A 133 13.47 -6.55 -5.26
C ALA A 133 14.05 -5.32 -5.98
N GLN A 134 13.39 -4.84 -7.04
CA GLN A 134 13.75 -3.61 -7.74
C GLN A 134 13.66 -2.38 -6.81
N ALA A 135 12.57 -2.24 -6.05
CA ALA A 135 12.40 -1.16 -5.09
C ALA A 135 13.55 -1.12 -4.06
N LEU A 136 13.92 -2.29 -3.51
CA LEU A 136 15.07 -2.42 -2.61
C LEU A 136 16.39 -2.02 -3.27
N GLN A 137 16.64 -2.46 -4.51
CA GLN A 137 17.86 -2.14 -5.24
C GLN A 137 18.01 -0.63 -5.43
N TYR A 138 16.97 0.05 -5.92
CA TYR A 138 17.00 1.50 -6.13
C TYR A 138 17.02 2.28 -4.83
N CYS A 139 16.33 1.81 -3.79
CA CYS A 139 16.44 2.38 -2.45
C CYS A 139 17.87 2.29 -1.90
N THR A 140 18.58 1.19 -2.17
CA THR A 140 19.98 1.00 -1.77
C THR A 140 20.87 2.02 -2.47
N ILE A 141 20.71 2.20 -3.79
CA ILE A 141 21.44 3.21 -4.56
C ILE A 141 21.18 4.62 -3.99
N ALA A 142 19.92 4.94 -3.68
CA ALA A 142 19.58 6.25 -3.13
C ALA A 142 20.22 6.47 -1.77
N ARG A 143 20.11 5.48 -0.87
CA ARG A 143 20.68 5.52 0.47
C ARG A 143 22.20 5.62 0.44
N ASP A 144 22.87 4.87 -0.43
CA ASP A 144 24.33 4.90 -0.51
C ASP A 144 24.84 6.26 -1.03
N ALA A 145 24.04 6.96 -1.85
CA ALA A 145 24.32 8.33 -2.26
C ALA A 145 24.10 9.37 -1.15
N LEU A 146 23.19 9.12 -0.19
CA LEU A 146 22.94 9.95 1.00
C LEU A 146 22.77 9.10 2.28
N PRO A 147 23.86 8.55 2.86
CA PRO A 147 23.75 7.54 3.93
C PRO A 147 23.12 8.02 5.24
N ARG A 148 23.13 9.33 5.48
CA ARG A 148 22.57 9.98 6.68
C ARG A 148 21.16 10.53 6.47
N ASP A 149 20.57 10.31 5.30
CA ASP A 149 19.18 10.72 5.07
C ASP A 149 18.23 9.75 5.78
N THR A 150 17.59 10.24 6.84
CA THR A 150 16.64 9.46 7.65
C THR A 150 15.44 8.97 6.82
N GLY A 151 15.00 9.73 5.81
CA GLY A 151 13.90 9.33 4.95
C GLY A 151 14.22 8.09 4.12
N LEU A 152 15.41 8.06 3.51
CA LEU A 152 15.92 6.92 2.74
C LEU A 152 16.20 5.70 3.63
N GLN A 153 16.73 5.91 4.83
CA GLN A 153 16.88 4.84 5.82
C GLN A 153 15.52 4.23 6.20
N MET A 154 14.51 5.07 6.46
CA MET A 154 13.15 4.60 6.78
C MET A 154 12.50 3.88 5.60
N MET A 155 12.71 4.34 4.37
CA MET A 155 12.23 3.64 3.17
C MET A 155 12.88 2.26 3.04
N PHE A 156 14.20 2.18 3.21
CA PHE A 156 14.95 0.92 3.16
C PHE A 156 14.50 -0.05 4.26
N LEU A 157 14.26 0.43 5.48
CA LEU A 157 13.74 -0.38 6.59
C LEU A 157 12.40 -1.02 6.23
N ARG A 158 11.46 -0.22 5.72
CA ARG A 158 10.11 -0.69 5.32
C ARG A 158 10.19 -1.73 4.21
N LEU A 159 11.03 -1.48 3.20
CA LEU A 159 11.25 -2.40 2.10
C LEU A 159 11.93 -3.70 2.56
N SER A 160 12.87 -3.61 3.50
CA SER A 160 13.56 -4.78 4.06
C SER A 160 12.61 -5.65 4.86
N LEU A 161 11.74 -5.06 5.68
CA LEU A 161 10.68 -5.77 6.39
C LEU A 161 9.70 -6.44 5.43
N ALA A 162 9.25 -5.72 4.39
CA ALA A 162 8.35 -6.26 3.37
C ALA A 162 8.96 -7.43 2.59
N ALA A 163 10.29 -7.45 2.44
CA ALA A 163 11.06 -8.52 1.79
C ALA A 163 11.57 -9.59 2.76
N ALA A 164 11.14 -9.57 4.03
CA ALA A 164 11.60 -10.48 5.08
C ALA A 164 13.13 -10.48 5.31
N LYS A 165 13.82 -9.39 4.93
CA LYS A 165 15.26 -9.18 5.19
C LYS A 165 15.46 -8.61 6.59
N THR A 166 15.25 -9.44 7.60
CA THR A 166 15.25 -9.03 9.02
C THR A 166 16.63 -8.55 9.49
N GLY A 167 17.72 -9.12 8.96
CA GLY A 167 19.09 -8.66 9.22
C GLY A 167 19.33 -7.21 8.77
N ASP A 168 18.96 -6.90 7.52
CA ASP A 168 19.06 -5.55 6.94
C ASP A 168 18.22 -4.53 7.71
N ALA A 169 16.98 -4.91 8.07
CA ALA A 169 16.10 -4.09 8.89
C ALA A 169 16.72 -3.79 10.27
N ARG A 170 17.32 -4.80 10.91
CA ARG A 170 17.98 -4.65 12.22
C ARG A 170 19.17 -3.70 12.16
N ALA A 171 19.99 -3.79 11.11
CA ALA A 171 21.13 -2.89 10.90
C ALA A 171 20.68 -1.42 10.77
N VAL A 172 19.61 -1.16 10.02
CA VAL A 172 19.07 0.20 9.89
C VAL A 172 18.49 0.72 11.21
N LEU A 173 17.79 -0.12 11.97
CA LEU A 173 17.30 0.28 13.30
C LEU A 173 18.44 0.65 14.26
N GLN A 174 19.56 -0.07 14.23
CA GLN A 174 20.76 0.25 15.00
C GLN A 174 21.33 1.60 14.57
N GLN A 175 21.43 1.85 13.26
CA GLN A 175 21.91 3.11 12.72
C GLN A 175 21.01 4.29 13.12
N LEU A 176 19.69 4.18 12.93
CA LEU A 176 18.70 5.21 13.32
C LEU A 176 18.78 5.53 14.81
N THR A 177 19.03 4.52 15.65
CA THR A 177 19.20 4.70 17.09
C THR A 177 20.49 5.45 17.40
N ALA A 178 21.61 5.09 16.77
CA ALA A 178 22.90 5.74 16.96
C ALA A 178 22.91 7.20 16.47
N GLU A 179 22.18 7.50 15.40
CA GLU A 179 22.02 8.86 14.85
C GLU A 179 21.02 9.72 15.63
N GLY A 180 20.37 9.18 16.67
CA GLY A 180 19.42 9.91 17.50
C GLY A 180 18.10 10.22 16.78
N ALA A 181 17.72 9.44 15.77
CA ALA A 181 16.46 9.63 15.05
C ALA A 181 15.27 9.50 15.99
N SER A 182 14.23 10.31 15.77
CA SER A 182 13.03 10.34 16.61
C SER A 182 12.45 8.92 16.77
N PRO A 183 12.32 8.39 18.01
CA PRO A 183 11.85 7.03 18.20
C PRO A 183 10.41 6.77 17.74
N THR A 184 9.60 7.82 17.59
CA THR A 184 8.25 7.73 17.02
C THR A 184 8.23 7.26 15.57
N LEU A 185 9.33 7.45 14.83
CA LEU A 185 9.44 7.05 13.43
C LEU A 185 9.69 5.56 13.27
N TRP A 186 10.61 4.99 14.06
CA TRP A 186 11.15 3.66 13.82
C TRP A 186 10.65 2.60 14.81
N ARG A 187 10.22 2.95 16.02
CA ARG A 187 9.78 1.97 17.03
C ARG A 187 8.59 1.10 16.57
N PRO A 188 7.59 1.59 15.82
CA PRO A 188 6.56 0.72 15.25
C PRO A 188 7.13 -0.38 14.35
N TYR A 189 8.17 -0.06 13.56
CA TYR A 189 8.84 -1.01 12.68
C TYR A 189 9.80 -1.93 13.43
N ALA A 190 10.41 -1.46 14.53
CA ALA A 190 11.15 -2.33 15.43
C ALA A 190 10.22 -3.36 16.10
N ALA A 191 8.99 -2.97 16.46
CA ALA A 191 7.99 -3.90 16.98
C ALA A 191 7.55 -4.90 15.91
N GLU A 192 7.38 -4.46 14.66
CA GLU A 192 7.11 -5.34 13.52
C GLU A 192 8.25 -6.36 13.30
N LEU A 193 9.51 -5.93 13.40
CA LEU A 193 10.66 -6.84 13.31
C LEU A 193 10.62 -7.93 14.39
N GLU A 194 10.40 -7.55 15.66
CA GLU A 194 10.30 -8.52 16.75
C GLU A 194 9.07 -9.43 16.61
N TRP A 195 7.98 -8.94 15.99
CA TRP A 195 6.83 -9.78 15.63
C TRP A 195 7.19 -10.82 14.56
N VAL A 196 7.85 -10.39 13.48
CA VAL A 196 8.30 -11.27 12.38
C VAL A 196 9.27 -12.34 12.89
N ASP A 197 10.21 -11.95 13.75
CA ASP A 197 11.16 -12.87 14.39
C ASP A 197 10.52 -13.70 15.54
N ARG A 198 9.22 -13.54 15.81
CA ARG A 198 8.47 -14.23 16.88
C ARG A 198 8.97 -13.95 18.30
N HIS A 199 9.66 -12.84 18.52
CA HIS A 199 10.11 -12.36 19.82
C HIS A 199 9.04 -11.50 20.53
N TYR A 200 7.83 -12.04 20.69
CA TYR A 200 6.69 -11.30 21.26
C TYR A 200 6.95 -10.59 22.60
N PRO A 201 7.70 -11.17 23.56
CA PRO A 201 7.98 -10.49 24.83
C PRO A 201 8.74 -9.17 24.67
N ARG A 202 9.52 -9.00 23.58
CA ARG A 202 10.31 -7.79 23.33
C ARG A 202 9.49 -6.63 22.77
N ILE A 203 8.34 -6.92 22.14
CA ILE A 203 7.45 -5.92 21.53
C ILE A 203 7.01 -4.87 22.56
N HIS A 204 6.70 -5.31 23.78
CA HIS A 204 6.32 -4.39 24.86
C HIS A 204 7.42 -3.36 25.15
N GLY A 205 8.67 -3.81 25.38
CA GLY A 205 9.79 -2.91 25.68
C GLY A 205 10.08 -1.93 24.54
N VAL A 206 9.89 -2.36 23.30
CA VAL A 206 10.04 -1.50 22.12
C VAL A 206 8.95 -0.41 22.06
N LEU A 207 7.72 -0.74 22.40
CA LEU A 207 6.56 0.18 22.29
C LEU A 207 6.29 1.02 23.56
N GLN A 208 6.78 0.61 24.74
CA GLN A 208 6.47 1.28 26.00
C GLN A 208 6.82 2.79 26.01
N PRO A 209 7.96 3.23 25.46
CA PRO A 209 8.30 4.66 25.41
C PRO A 209 7.46 5.50 24.44
N LEU A 210 6.61 4.89 23.61
CA LEU A 210 5.73 5.62 22.70
C LEU A 210 4.49 6.13 23.43
N GLY A 211 4.38 7.45 23.56
CA GLY A 211 3.15 8.07 24.03
C GLY A 211 2.05 7.99 22.98
N ALA A 212 0.83 7.57 23.36
CA ALA A 212 -0.30 7.40 22.44
C ALA A 212 -0.67 8.66 21.62
N ARG A 213 -0.33 9.85 22.12
CA ARG A 213 -0.59 11.14 21.42
C ARG A 213 0.36 11.37 20.24
N GLN A 214 1.56 10.80 20.27
CA GLN A 214 2.60 10.95 19.24
C GLN A 214 2.40 9.98 18.06
N LEU A 215 1.42 9.07 18.17
CA LEU A 215 1.13 8.06 17.17
C LEU A 215 -0.01 8.48 16.25
N ALA A 216 0.11 8.04 14.99
CA ALA A 216 -0.98 8.10 14.03
C ALA A 216 -2.23 7.42 14.60
N PRO A 217 -3.45 7.97 14.40
CA PRO A 217 -4.68 7.46 15.02
C PRO A 217 -4.89 5.96 14.85
N ARG A 218 -4.59 5.42 13.67
CA ARG A 218 -4.70 4.00 13.33
C ARG A 218 -3.79 3.06 14.13
N LEU A 219 -2.65 3.55 14.64
CA LEU A 219 -1.70 2.75 15.41
C LEU A 219 -1.98 2.75 16.91
N ARG A 220 -2.77 3.72 17.40
CA ARG A 220 -3.07 3.87 18.83
C ARG A 220 -3.70 2.62 19.46
N PRO A 221 -4.68 1.95 18.83
CA PRO A 221 -5.27 0.74 19.41
C PRO A 221 -4.25 -0.39 19.56
N VAL A 222 -3.41 -0.61 18.53
CA VAL A 222 -2.39 -1.66 18.52
C VAL A 222 -1.36 -1.44 19.63
N VAL A 223 -0.82 -0.22 19.72
CA VAL A 223 0.17 0.10 20.74
C VAL A 223 -0.43 -0.01 22.15
N ARG A 224 -1.69 0.39 22.33
CA ARG A 224 -2.39 0.26 23.62
C ARG A 224 -2.50 -1.20 24.06
N VAL A 225 -2.87 -2.11 23.16
CA VAL A 225 -2.95 -3.55 23.49
C VAL A 225 -1.60 -4.05 23.99
N TRP A 226 -0.52 -3.79 23.25
CA TRP A 226 0.82 -4.24 23.63
C TRP A 226 1.37 -3.57 24.89
N GLN A 227 0.92 -2.36 25.22
CA GLN A 227 1.27 -1.69 26.48
C GLN A 227 0.49 -2.24 27.68
N GLN A 228 -0.72 -2.79 27.47
CA GLN A 228 -1.55 -3.37 28.52
C GLN A 228 -1.17 -4.81 28.85
N THR A 229 -0.70 -5.60 27.88
CA THR A 229 -0.35 -7.03 28.05
C THR A 229 0.86 -7.29 28.94
N ALA A 230 1.65 -6.27 29.29
CA ALA A 230 2.71 -6.39 30.29
C ALA A 230 2.21 -6.29 31.75
N SER A 231 1.04 -5.67 31.95
CA SER A 231 0.43 -5.50 33.28
C SER A 231 -0.45 -6.68 33.71
N GLY A 232 -0.72 -7.61 32.79
CA GLY A 232 -1.45 -8.86 33.02
C GLY A 232 -1.22 -9.75 31.80
N GLY A 233 -0.72 -10.97 32.02
CA GLY A 233 -0.26 -11.89 30.97
C GLY A 233 -1.22 -12.02 29.79
N LEU A 234 -0.68 -12.35 28.61
CA LEU A 234 -1.42 -12.40 27.34
C LEU A 234 -2.83 -13.00 27.54
N PRO A 235 -3.93 -12.25 27.31
CA PRO A 235 -5.19 -12.92 27.02
C PRO A 235 -4.93 -13.77 25.78
N ALA A 236 -5.18 -15.07 25.87
CA ALA A 236 -5.07 -15.98 24.75
C ALA A 236 -5.81 -15.37 23.55
N PRO A 237 -5.24 -15.41 22.32
CA PRO A 237 -5.99 -15.00 21.14
C PRO A 237 -7.30 -15.78 21.15
N ALA A 238 -8.43 -15.07 21.13
CA ALA A 238 -9.73 -15.72 21.03
C ALA A 238 -9.68 -16.64 19.81
N PRO A 239 -10.07 -17.93 19.93
CA PRO A 239 -10.11 -18.81 18.78
C PRO A 239 -10.96 -18.14 17.71
N LEU A 240 -10.42 -18.06 16.49
CA LEU A 240 -11.19 -17.71 15.31
C LEU A 240 -12.42 -18.61 15.35
N ARG A 241 -13.61 -18.03 15.53
CA ARG A 241 -14.85 -18.80 15.47
C ARG A 241 -14.90 -19.40 14.08
N ASP A 242 -14.76 -20.72 14.01
CA ASP A 242 -15.12 -21.51 12.84
C ASP A 242 -16.57 -21.14 12.49
N THR A 243 -16.74 -20.36 11.43
CA THR A 243 -18.01 -20.24 10.75
C THR A 243 -18.14 -21.43 9.82
N ASP A 244 -18.30 -22.61 10.40
CA ASP A 244 -18.86 -23.78 9.73
C ASP A 244 -20.29 -23.98 10.23
N HIS A 245 -21.16 -24.32 9.28
CA HIS A 245 -22.62 -24.46 9.36
C HIS A 245 -23.43 -23.17 9.20
N ILE A 246 -23.92 -22.95 7.98
CA ILE A 246 -25.34 -23.06 7.63
C ILE A 246 -25.42 -23.42 6.13
N LEU A 247 -25.80 -24.66 5.82
CA LEU A 247 -26.50 -25.03 4.58
C LEU A 247 -27.98 -25.20 4.96
N PRO A 248 -28.94 -24.63 4.22
CA PRO A 248 -30.33 -25.03 4.38
C PRO A 248 -30.65 -26.22 3.46
N ALA A 249 -31.59 -27.05 3.95
CA ALA A 249 -32.24 -28.13 3.22
C ALA A 249 -33.10 -27.64 2.05
#